data_AF-N1U462-F1
#
_entry.id   AF-N1U462-F1
#
_cell.length_a   1.000
_cell.length_b   1.000
_cell.length_c   1.000
_cell.angle_alpha   90.00
_cell.angle_beta   90.00
_cell.angle_gamma   90.00
#
_symmetry.space_group_name_H-M   'P 1'
#
loop_
_entity.id
_entity.type
_entity.pdbx_description
1 polymer ?
#
loop_
_entity_poly.entity_id
_entity_poly.type
_entity_poly.pdbx_seq_one_letter_code
_entity_poly.pdbx_strand_id
1 'polypeptide(L)'
;MIGVILQPNYIPWRGYFELIGKADVFVFLDDVQYTTRDWRNRNQIKTQTGLQWLTIPVFQTSKFGQLIHEVEIDNSSKWYEKHLNAITRNYSKAPFLKNLVNY
;
A
#
# COMPACT_ATOMS: atom_id res chain seq x y z
N MET A 1 -8.40 18.61 20.08
CA MET A 1 -8.36 18.48 18.63
C MET A 1 -7.04 17.81 18.25
N ILE A 2 -7.07 16.55 17.83
CA ILE A 2 -5.92 15.75 17.40
C ILE A 2 -5.87 15.79 15.87
N GLY A 3 -4.82 16.39 15.32
CA GLY A 3 -4.50 16.34 13.90
C GLY A 3 -3.50 15.22 13.60
N VAL A 4 -3.75 14.43 12.57
CA VAL A 4 -2.82 13.42 12.06
C VAL A 4 -2.51 13.72 10.60
N ILE A 5 -1.24 13.79 10.27
CA ILE A 5 -0.75 14.06 8.91
C ILE A 5 0.20 12.92 8.53
N LEU A 6 -0.17 12.12 7.53
CA LEU A 6 0.61 10.95 7.11
C LEU A 6 0.63 10.79 5.60
N GLN A 7 1.75 10.31 5.08
CA GLN A 7 1.88 9.95 3.67
C GLN A 7 1.09 8.67 3.37
N PRO A 8 0.49 8.54 2.17
CA PRO A 8 -0.22 7.33 1.78
C PRO A 8 0.74 6.14 1.64
N ASN A 9 0.24 4.95 1.97
CA ASN A 9 1.02 3.70 1.90
C ASN A 9 0.16 2.55 1.37
N TYR A 10 0.75 1.64 0.61
CA TYR A 10 0.09 0.42 0.14
C TYR A 10 -0.02 -0.61 1.26
N ILE A 11 -1.26 -0.99 1.62
CA ILE A 11 -1.59 -1.89 2.75
C ILE A 11 -0.92 -1.40 4.06
N PRO A 12 -1.37 -0.30 4.65
CA PRO A 12 -0.74 0.26 5.84
C PRO A 12 -0.69 -0.73 7.02
N TRP A 13 0.28 -0.55 7.90
CA TRP A 13 0.37 -1.28 9.16
C TRP A 13 -0.76 -0.88 10.12
N ARG A 14 -1.07 -1.74 11.09
CA ARG A 14 -2.22 -1.57 12.00
C ARG A 14 -2.30 -0.18 12.66
N GLY A 15 -1.18 0.39 13.11
CA GLY A 15 -1.21 1.68 13.78
C GLY A 15 -1.48 2.87 12.86
N TYR A 16 -1.34 2.71 11.55
CA TYR A 16 -1.83 3.72 10.59
C TYR A 16 -3.34 3.90 10.72
N PHE A 17 -4.08 2.80 10.83
CA PHE A 17 -5.54 2.83 11.04
C PHE A 17 -5.92 3.27 12.44
N GLU A 18 -5.12 2.92 13.46
CA GLU A 18 -5.32 3.42 14.81
C GLU A 18 -5.18 4.95 14.89
N LEU A 19 -4.21 5.52 14.15
CA LEU A 19 -4.03 6.96 14.07
C LEU A 19 -5.21 7.64 13.36
N ILE A 20 -5.72 7.06 12.26
CA ILE A 20 -6.95 7.53 11.62
C ILE A 20 -8.12 7.51 12.61
N GLY A 21 -8.30 6.40 13.33
CA GLY A 21 -9.40 6.24 14.28
C GLY A 21 -9.33 7.17 15.51
N LYS A 22 -8.16 7.73 15.81
CA LYS A 22 -7.95 8.68 16.92
C LYS A 22 -7.94 10.15 16.48
N ALA A 23 -7.88 10.43 15.18
CA ALA A 23 -7.75 11.78 14.66
C ALA A 23 -9.11 12.48 14.60
N ASP A 24 -9.16 13.74 15.05
CA ASP A 24 -10.28 14.64 14.74
C ASP A 24 -10.18 15.11 13.28
N VAL A 25 -8.95 15.27 12.78
CA VAL A 25 -8.65 15.63 11.38
C VAL A 25 -7.49 14.77 10.91
N PHE A 26 -7.69 14.05 9.80
CA PHE A 26 -6.65 13.29 9.13
C PHE A 26 -6.34 13.90 7.75
N VAL A 27 -5.06 14.12 7.46
CA VAL A 27 -4.59 14.69 6.18
C VAL A 27 -3.62 13.73 5.53
N PHE A 28 -3.85 13.41 4.27
CA PHE A 28 -2.85 12.75 3.44
C PHE A 28 -1.77 13.76 3.05
N LEU A 29 -0.52 13.46 3.38
CA LEU A 29 0.64 14.24 2.99
C LEU A 29 1.17 13.71 1.66
N ASP A 30 0.50 14.03 0.56
CA ASP A 30 0.83 13.56 -0.78
C ASP A 30 1.46 14.64 -1.69
N ASP A 31 1.55 15.89 -1.20
CA ASP A 31 2.22 17.05 -1.79
C ASP A 31 3.72 17.11 -1.49
N VAL A 32 4.31 15.97 -1.14
CA VAL A 32 5.75 15.80 -0.88
C VAL A 32 6.37 14.89 -1.92
N GLN A 33 7.70 14.96 -2.05
CA GLN A 33 8.45 14.22 -3.06
C GLN A 33 8.24 12.70 -2.95
N TYR A 34 7.91 12.08 -4.08
CA TYR A 34 7.91 10.64 -4.26
C TYR A 34 9.34 10.09 -4.27
N THR A 35 9.57 9.03 -3.49
CA THR A 35 10.84 8.32 -3.49
C THR A 35 10.69 6.96 -4.15
N THR A 36 11.52 6.69 -5.16
CA THR A 36 11.48 5.36 -5.80
C THR A 36 12.01 4.30 -4.84
N ARG A 37 11.51 3.07 -5.00
CA ARG A 37 11.95 1.91 -4.21
C ARG A 37 11.81 2.13 -2.70
N ASP A 38 10.71 2.72 -2.26
CA ASP A 38 10.33 2.80 -0.85
C ASP A 38 9.18 1.82 -0.52
N TRP A 39 8.49 2.05 0.60
CA TRP A 39 7.33 1.29 1.07
C TRP A 39 5.98 1.87 0.62
N ARG A 40 5.96 3.02 -0.07
CA ARG A 40 4.72 3.73 -0.40
C ARG A 40 3.89 2.92 -1.39
N ASN A 41 4.54 2.41 -2.45
CA ASN A 41 3.91 1.57 -3.46
C ASN A 41 4.22 0.07 -3.29
N ARG A 42 4.78 -0.35 -2.14
CA ARG A 42 5.20 -1.74 -1.91
C ARG A 42 4.92 -2.23 -0.50
N ASN A 43 4.60 -3.50 -0.38
CA ASN A 43 4.43 -4.16 0.91
C ASN A 43 5.06 -5.55 0.90
N GLN A 44 5.33 -6.11 2.07
CA GLN A 44 5.80 -7.49 2.21
C GLN A 44 4.74 -8.35 2.87
N ILE A 45 4.51 -9.52 2.27
CA ILE A 45 3.69 -10.56 2.86
C ILE A 45 4.55 -11.73 3.30
N LYS A 46 4.09 -12.44 4.33
CA LYS A 46 4.71 -13.69 4.78
C LYS A 46 4.22 -14.83 3.89
N THR A 47 5.16 -15.60 3.37
CA THR A 47 4.90 -16.82 2.60
C THR A 47 5.52 -18.03 3.32
N GLN A 48 5.32 -19.23 2.77
CA GLN A 48 5.98 -20.44 3.28
C GLN A 48 7.50 -20.43 3.05
N THR A 49 7.97 -19.69 2.05
CA THR A 49 9.39 -19.66 1.64
C THR A 49 10.11 -18.39 2.07
N GLY A 50 9.45 -17.48 2.79
CA GLY A 50 10.05 -16.24 3.28
C GLY A 50 9.14 -15.03 3.08
N LEU A 51 9.75 -13.85 2.94
CA LEU A 51 9.03 -12.62 2.64
C LEU A 51 8.90 -12.45 1.12
N GLN A 52 7.71 -12.07 0.66
CA GLN A 52 7.45 -11.75 -0.73
C GLN A 52 7.01 -10.30 -0.85
N TRP A 53 7.63 -9.56 -1.77
CA TRP A 53 7.20 -8.21 -2.11
C TRP A 53 5.92 -8.24 -2.97
N LEU A 54 4.99 -7.36 -2.61
CA LEU A 54 3.90 -6.89 -3.45
C LEU A 54 4.26 -5.48 -3.89
N THR A 55 4.32 -5.23 -5.19
CA THR A 55 4.73 -3.93 -5.75
C THR A 55 3.68 -3.42 -6.72
N ILE A 56 3.08 -2.27 -6.40
CA ILE A 56 2.24 -1.54 -7.34
C ILE A 56 3.18 -0.93 -8.39
N PRO A 57 3.06 -1.34 -9.66
CA PRO A 57 3.83 -0.73 -10.74
C PRO A 57 3.37 0.72 -10.93
N VAL A 58 4.32 1.62 -11.12
CA VAL A 58 4.05 3.04 -11.38
C VAL A 58 4.92 3.51 -12.54
N PHE A 59 4.45 4.51 -13.28
CA PHE A 59 5.28 5.14 -14.30
C PHE A 59 6.44 5.87 -13.63
N GLN A 60 7.66 5.41 -13.89
CA GLN A 60 8.85 6.13 -13.45
C GLN A 60 9.05 7.32 -14.37
N THR A 61 8.75 8.51 -13.87
CA THR A 61 9.19 9.72 -14.54
C THR A 61 10.64 10.00 -14.12
N SER A 62 11.50 10.42 -15.04
CA SER A 62 12.85 10.89 -14.73
C SER A 62 12.84 12.27 -14.04
N LYS A 63 11.67 12.77 -13.63
CA LYS A 63 11.50 14.08 -13.03
C LYS A 63 11.96 14.03 -11.58
N PHE A 64 13.07 14.70 -11.30
CA PHE A 64 13.45 15.01 -9.94
C PHE A 64 12.34 15.87 -9.30
N GLY A 65 11.89 15.48 -8.09
CA GLY A 65 10.87 16.24 -7.35
C GLY A 65 9.41 15.93 -7.67
N GLN A 66 9.10 14.87 -8.45
CA GLN A 66 7.71 14.43 -8.65
C GLN A 66 7.01 14.23 -7.29
N LEU A 67 5.83 14.81 -7.10
CA LEU A 67 5.06 14.68 -5.86
C LEU A 67 4.32 13.34 -5.83
N ILE A 68 4.00 12.83 -4.64
CA ILE A 68 3.31 11.54 -4.49
C ILE A 68 1.98 11.51 -5.24
N HIS A 69 1.16 12.58 -5.16
CA HIS A 69 -0.13 12.65 -5.84
C HIS A 69 -0.02 12.74 -7.38
N GLU A 70 1.17 13.00 -7.93
CA GLU A 70 1.43 13.03 -9.37
C GLU A 70 1.87 11.67 -9.92
N VAL A 71 2.05 10.67 -9.06
CA VAL A 71 2.52 9.34 -9.47
C VAL A 71 1.35 8.51 -10.01
N GLU A 72 1.42 8.19 -11.29
CA GLU A 72 0.43 7.35 -11.95
C GLU A 72 0.77 5.86 -11.83
N ILE A 73 -0.26 5.05 -11.53
CA ILE A 73 -0.17 3.60 -11.48
C ILE A 73 -0.15 3.04 -12.90
N ASP A 74 0.84 2.18 -13.17
CA ASP A 74 0.94 1.49 -14.45
C ASP A 74 0.03 0.24 -14.47
N ASN A 75 -1.19 0.43 -14.97
CA ASN A 75 -2.17 -0.64 -15.11
C ASN A 75 -2.02 -1.47 -16.39
N SER A 76 -0.91 -1.36 -17.13
CA SER A 76 -0.64 -2.23 -18.30
C SER A 76 -0.56 -3.71 -17.93
N SER A 77 -0.28 -4.01 -16.66
CA SER A 77 -0.33 -5.36 -16.10
C SER A 77 -1.43 -5.51 -15.05
N LYS A 78 -1.98 -6.73 -14.94
CA LYS A 78 -2.95 -7.11 -13.89
C LYS A 78 -2.27 -7.32 -12.53
N TRP A 79 -1.55 -6.33 -12.04
CA TRP A 79 -0.79 -6.40 -10.80
C TRP A 79 -1.68 -6.69 -9.57
N TYR A 80 -2.90 -6.14 -9.56
CA TYR A 80 -3.85 -6.35 -8.47
C TYR A 80 -4.28 -7.83 -8.37
N GLU A 81 -4.53 -8.50 -9.51
CA GLU A 81 -4.83 -9.95 -9.53
C GLU A 81 -3.64 -10.76 -9.00
N LYS A 82 -2.41 -10.39 -9.38
CA LYS A 82 -1.19 -11.05 -8.87
C LYS A 82 -1.07 -10.90 -7.36
N HIS A 83 -1.34 -9.71 -6.82
CA HIS A 83 -1.31 -9.46 -5.38
C HIS A 83 -2.40 -10.23 -4.65
N LEU A 84 -3.64 -10.19 -5.16
CA LEU A 84 -4.77 -10.91 -4.58
C LEU A 84 -4.51 -12.42 -4.57
N ASN A 85 -4.03 -12.98 -5.68
CA ASN A 85 -3.67 -14.40 -5.76
C ASN A 85 -2.55 -14.77 -4.78
N ALA A 86 -1.54 -13.91 -4.62
CA ALA A 86 -0.47 -14.13 -3.66
C ALA A 86 -1.00 -14.14 -2.21
N ILE A 87 -1.89 -13.21 -1.85
CA ILE A 87 -2.52 -13.14 -0.54
C ILE A 87 -3.42 -14.37 -0.31
N THR A 88 -4.34 -14.65 -1.24
CA THR A 88 -5.28 -15.77 -1.14
C THR A 88 -4.56 -17.10 -1.02
N ARG A 89 -3.49 -17.32 -1.79
CA ARG A 89 -2.71 -18.56 -1.72
C ARG A 89 -2.00 -18.71 -0.36
N ASN A 90 -1.27 -17.68 0.08
CA ASN A 90 -0.44 -17.76 1.28
C ASN A 90 -1.26 -17.71 2.58
N TYR A 91 -2.43 -17.07 2.56
CA TYR A 91 -3.31 -16.93 3.72
C TYR A 91 -4.59 -17.78 3.59
N SER A 92 -4.63 -18.77 2.69
CA SER A 92 -5.79 -19.66 2.46
C SER A 92 -6.33 -20.33 3.72
N LYS A 93 -5.46 -20.57 4.71
CA LYS A 93 -5.79 -21.18 6.00
C LYS A 93 -5.99 -20.15 7.13
N ALA A 94 -5.88 -18.85 6.84
CA ALA A 94 -6.06 -17.81 7.84
C ALA A 94 -7.56 -17.66 8.17
N PRO A 95 -7.94 -17.55 9.46
CA PRO A 95 -9.35 -17.53 9.89
C PRO A 95 -10.22 -16.46 9.20
N PHE A 96 -9.63 -15.33 8.82
CA PHE A 96 -10.34 -14.16 8.31
C PHE A 96 -10.16 -13.91 6.81
N LEU A 97 -9.53 -14.82 6.05
CA LEU A 97 -9.32 -14.58 4.61
C LEU A 97 -10.65 -14.41 3.85
N LYS A 98 -11.66 -15.21 4.17
CA LYS A 98 -12.99 -15.14 3.50
C LYS A 98 -13.64 -13.76 3.66
N ASN A 99 -13.47 -13.13 4.82
CA ASN A 99 -13.97 -11.78 5.06
C ASN A 99 -13.28 -10.75 4.16
N LEU A 100 -12.01 -10.96 3.81
CA LEU A 100 -11.25 -10.03 2.99
C LEU A 100 -11.55 -10.16 1.49
N VAL A 101 -11.86 -11.36 0.99
CA VAL A 101 -12.07 -11.62 -0.44
C VAL A 101 -13.52 -11.37 -0.89
N ASN A 102 -14.48 -11.33 0.04
CA ASN A 102 -15.91 -11.18 -0.25
C ASN A 102 -16.43 -9.72 -0.14
N TYR A 103 -15.54 -8.75 0.11
CA TYR A 103 -15.82 -7.31 -0.01
C TYR A 103 -15.34 -6.81 -1.38
#